data_AF-A0A4Y2RYA7-F1
#
_entry.id   AF-A0A4Y2RYA7-F1
#
_cell.length_a   1.000
_cell.length_b   1.000
_cell.length_c   1.000
_cell.angle_alpha   90.00
_cell.angle_beta   90.00
_cell.angle_gamma   90.00
#
_symmetry.space_group_name_H-M   'P 1'
#
loop_
_entity.id
_entity.type
_entity.pdbx_description
1 polymer ?
#
loop_
_entity_poly.entity_id
_entity_poly.type
_entity_poly.pdbx_seq_one_letter_code
_entity_poly.pdbx_strand_id
1 'polypeptide(L)'
;MGEEPSPDMNIMGLKALITGSQSYEEEFVKGMLDTIISSRKEEAEKEEKKFQLEKMRIEAGMATPNGNLVDERQVHYNSRIEMSKAMPKFDAKEGDIVLYMSLFERQAKRLKIDPSDWVSCLIPLMPTEIVELIARVPEEEFFNFEYIKGILMKKFKLNAEGFRQKFVQHQRTPEKSWKDFVYEVTNYFQGWINDLNITDFDGLKNLFITDQ
;
A
#
# COMPACT_ATOMS: atom_id res chain seq x y z
N MET A 1 15.84 23.19 79.71
CA MET A 1 14.76 23.93 79.02
C MET A 1 15.32 24.35 77.68
N GLY A 2 14.82 23.80 76.57
CA GLY A 2 15.18 24.26 75.23
C GLY A 2 14.22 25.39 74.83
N GLU A 3 14.75 26.48 74.30
CA GLU A 3 13.93 27.56 73.73
C GLU A 3 13.24 27.05 72.46
N GLU A 4 11.92 27.23 72.35
CA GLU A 4 11.15 26.84 71.16
C GLU A 4 11.23 27.93 70.07
N PRO A 5 11.38 27.55 68.80
CA PRO A 5 11.47 28.52 67.71
C PRO A 5 10.14 29.28 67.52
N SER A 6 10.21 30.62 67.48
CA SER A 6 9.08 31.49 67.13
C SER A 6 8.91 31.56 65.61
N PRO A 7 7.67 31.58 65.06
CA PRO A 7 7.39 31.73 63.63
C PRO A 7 7.97 33.00 63.00
N ASP A 8 8.22 34.03 63.81
CA ASP A 8 8.70 35.35 63.36
C ASP A 8 10.24 35.45 63.33
N MET A 9 10.94 34.36 63.69
CA MET A 9 12.38 34.35 63.84
C MET A 9 13.08 34.33 62.47
N ASN A 10 14.00 35.27 62.26
CA ASN A 10 14.79 35.30 61.03
C ASN A 10 15.82 34.16 61.00
N ILE A 11 16.38 33.89 59.82
CA ILE A 11 17.35 32.80 59.59
C ILE A 11 18.54 32.88 60.55
N MET A 12 19.00 34.08 60.89
CA MET A 12 20.12 34.28 61.82
C MET A 12 19.75 33.90 63.26
N GLY A 13 18.54 34.23 63.70
CA GLY A 13 18.00 33.85 65.00
C GLY A 13 17.81 32.33 65.11
N LEU A 14 17.25 31.71 64.07
CA LEU A 14 17.08 30.25 64.01
C LEU A 14 18.43 29.53 64.02
N LYS A 15 19.43 30.06 63.29
CA LYS A 15 20.79 29.52 63.30
C LYS A 15 21.38 29.55 64.70
N ALA A 16 21.29 30.68 65.40
CA ALA A 16 21.82 30.82 66.75
C ALA A 16 21.16 29.83 67.73
N LEU A 17 19.85 29.67 67.64
CA LEU A 17 19.07 28.73 68.45
C LEU A 17 19.47 27.26 68.21
N ILE A 18 19.62 26.86 66.94
CA ILE A 18 20.01 25.50 66.56
C ILE A 18 21.45 25.21 66.98
N THR A 19 22.40 26.11 66.72
CA THR A 19 23.82 25.91 67.07
C THR A 19 24.09 26.00 68.57
N GLY A 20 23.20 26.66 69.34
CA GLY A 20 23.28 26.76 70.79
C GLY A 20 22.68 25.56 71.53
N SER A 21 22.01 24.63 70.83
CA SER A 21 21.42 23.45 71.45
C SER A 21 22.51 22.47 71.92
N GLN A 22 22.34 21.91 73.13
CA GLN A 22 23.21 20.85 73.63
C GLN A 22 23.15 19.55 72.81
N SER A 23 22.10 19.38 72.00
CA SER A 23 21.93 18.23 71.11
C SER A 23 22.44 18.49 69.68
N TYR A 24 23.05 19.65 69.43
CA TYR A 24 23.59 19.97 68.11
C TYR A 24 24.96 19.33 67.92
N GLU A 25 25.05 18.40 66.98
CA GLU A 25 26.30 17.77 66.58
C GLU A 25 26.71 18.23 65.19
N GLU A 26 27.71 19.12 65.13
CA GLU A 26 28.13 19.75 63.88
C GLU A 26 28.62 18.74 62.84
N GLU A 27 29.39 17.73 63.25
CA GLU A 27 29.87 16.68 62.35
C GLU A 27 28.74 15.81 61.79
N PHE A 28 27.72 15.53 62.60
CA PHE A 28 26.54 14.77 62.18
C PHE A 28 25.73 15.55 61.13
N VAL A 29 25.48 16.84 61.37
CA VAL A 29 24.75 17.71 60.43
C VAL A 29 25.52 17.89 59.13
N LYS A 30 26.85 18.04 59.19
CA LYS A 30 27.71 18.07 58.00
C LYS A 30 27.62 16.76 57.21
N GLY A 31 27.70 15.61 57.88
CA GLY A 31 27.56 14.30 57.24
C GLY A 31 26.21 14.09 56.55
N MET A 32 25.12 14.58 57.16
CA MET A 32 23.79 14.58 56.52
C MET A 32 23.75 15.47 55.28
N LEU A 33 24.33 16.67 55.34
CA LEU A 33 24.40 17.60 54.21
C LEU A 33 25.20 16.99 53.04
N ASP A 34 26.35 16.41 53.33
CA ASP A 34 27.23 15.76 52.34
C ASP A 34 26.53 14.58 51.66
N THR A 35 25.77 13.80 52.43
CA THR A 35 24.94 12.70 51.90
C THR A 35 23.87 13.24 50.96
N ILE A 36 23.13 14.29 51.34
CA ILE A 36 22.08 14.91 50.51
C ILE A 36 22.67 15.48 49.22
N ILE A 37 23.81 16.16 49.31
CA ILE A 37 24.51 16.71 48.13
C ILE A 37 24.96 15.59 47.19
N SER A 38 25.53 14.52 47.74
CA SER A 38 26.00 13.37 46.95
C SER A 38 24.84 12.67 46.24
N SER A 39 23.73 12.41 46.93
CA SER A 39 22.54 11.79 46.32
C SER A 39 21.94 12.66 45.21
N ARG A 40 21.84 13.99 45.42
CA ARG A 40 21.35 14.91 44.39
C ARG A 40 22.26 14.97 43.17
N LYS A 41 23.58 14.90 43.37
CA LYS A 41 24.55 14.88 42.28
C LYS A 41 24.46 13.58 41.47
N GLU A 42 24.34 12.44 42.13
CA GLU A 42 24.15 11.15 41.45
C GLU A 42 22.85 11.09 40.65
N GLU A 43 21.77 11.66 41.17
CA GLU A 43 20.48 11.73 40.49
C GLU A 43 20.54 12.61 39.23
N ALA A 44 21.18 13.78 39.33
CA ALA A 44 21.42 14.65 38.18
C ALA A 44 22.32 13.99 37.13
N GLU A 45 23.37 13.28 37.53
CA GLU A 45 24.23 12.52 36.61
C GLU A 45 23.48 11.37 35.93
N LYS A 46 22.55 10.72 36.64
CA LYS A 46 21.71 9.65 36.08
C LYS A 46 20.69 10.20 35.10
N GLU A 47 20.12 11.36 35.38
CA GLU A 47 19.19 12.05 34.49
C GLU A 47 19.91 12.58 33.23
N GLU A 48 21.10 13.16 33.38
CA GLU A 48 21.96 13.56 32.27
C GLU A 48 22.36 12.35 31.42
N LYS A 49 22.77 11.24 32.02
CA LYS A 49 23.08 10.00 31.29
C LYS A 49 21.86 9.44 30.54
N LYS A 50 20.66 9.52 31.13
CA LYS A 50 19.41 9.14 30.44
C LYS A 50 19.12 10.05 29.26
N PHE A 51 19.28 11.36 29.44
CA PHE A 51 19.08 12.34 28.38
C PHE A 51 20.08 12.14 27.23
N GLN A 52 21.35 11.93 27.54
CA GLN A 52 22.39 11.62 26.55
C GLN A 52 22.14 10.29 25.84
N LEU A 53 21.64 9.26 26.56
CA LEU A 53 21.28 7.99 25.94
C LEU A 53 20.07 8.12 25.00
N GLU A 54 19.06 8.90 25.37
CA GLU A 54 17.90 9.17 24.52
C GLU A 54 18.30 10.00 23.29
N LYS A 55 19.17 11.00 23.47
CA LYS A 55 19.75 11.77 22.36
C LYS A 55 20.55 10.87 21.42
N MET A 56 21.42 10.01 21.94
CA MET A 56 22.15 9.00 21.14
C MET A 56 21.22 7.99 20.49
N ARG A 57 20.08 7.64 21.10
CA ARG A 57 19.07 6.74 20.49
C ARG A 57 18.36 7.40 19.31
N ILE A 58 17.99 8.67 19.45
CA ILE A 58 17.39 9.47 18.37
C ILE A 58 18.41 9.68 17.25
N GLU A 59 19.64 10.07 17.59
CA GLU A 59 20.72 10.26 16.62
C GLU A 59 21.14 8.94 15.95
N ALA A 60 21.22 7.82 16.68
CA ALA A 60 21.47 6.49 16.10
C ALA A 60 20.28 6.02 15.25
N GLY A 61 19.04 6.34 15.63
CA GLY A 61 17.85 6.11 14.81
C GLY A 61 17.84 6.94 13.53
N MET A 62 18.45 8.13 13.53
CA MET A 62 18.68 8.96 12.35
C MET A 62 19.94 8.56 11.57
N ALA A 63 20.92 7.94 12.22
CA ALA A 63 22.24 7.61 11.68
C ALA A 63 22.40 6.13 11.30
N THR A 64 21.35 5.29 11.38
CA THR A 64 21.35 4.01 10.67
C THR A 64 21.21 4.28 9.17
N PRO A 65 22.20 4.00 8.32
CA PRO A 65 22.04 4.04 6.87
C PRO A 65 21.39 2.76 6.34
N ASN A 66 20.81 1.92 7.21
CA ASN A 66 20.42 0.54 6.83
C ASN A 66 19.26 -0.05 7.66
N GLY A 67 18.35 0.79 8.15
CA GLY A 67 17.01 0.35 8.56
C GLY A 67 16.06 0.60 7.39
N ASN A 68 15.33 -0.43 6.95
CA ASN A 68 14.38 -0.43 5.84
C ASN A 68 13.23 0.60 5.99
N LEU A 69 13.52 1.89 5.94
CA LEU A 69 12.63 2.86 5.33
C LEU A 69 12.89 2.74 3.83
N VAL A 70 12.41 1.64 3.22
CA VAL A 70 12.37 1.58 1.77
C VAL A 70 11.47 2.75 1.39
N ASP A 71 12.04 3.79 0.77
CA ASP A 71 11.28 4.94 0.30
C ASP A 71 10.05 4.39 -0.42
N GLU A 72 8.85 4.71 0.06
CA GLU A 72 7.60 4.20 -0.52
C GLU A 72 7.61 4.42 -2.04
N ARG A 73 8.15 5.56 -2.49
CA ARG A 73 8.33 5.87 -3.92
C ARG A 73 9.23 4.86 -4.63
N GLN A 74 10.28 4.40 -3.97
CA GLN A 74 11.18 3.36 -4.49
C GLN A 74 10.50 1.99 -4.52
N VAL A 75 9.67 1.65 -3.51
CA VAL A 75 8.84 0.43 -3.52
C VAL A 75 7.86 0.46 -4.70
N HIS A 76 7.07 1.53 -4.83
CA HIS A 76 6.09 1.71 -5.90
C HIS A 76 6.74 1.71 -7.29
N TYR A 77 7.93 2.29 -7.43
CA TYR A 77 8.71 2.27 -8.68
C TYR A 77 9.21 0.86 -9.01
N ASN A 78 9.73 0.15 -8.02
CA ASN A 78 10.20 -1.23 -8.20
C ASN A 78 9.05 -2.17 -8.59
N SER A 79 7.87 -2.05 -7.96
CA SER A 79 6.69 -2.84 -8.32
C SER A 79 6.28 -2.65 -9.79
N ARG A 80 6.33 -1.41 -10.31
CA ARG A 80 6.05 -1.13 -11.73
C ARG A 80 7.06 -1.77 -12.68
N ILE A 81 8.35 -1.74 -12.34
CA ILE A 81 9.40 -2.37 -13.14
C ILE A 81 9.24 -3.89 -13.13
N GLU A 82 9.04 -4.49 -11.96
CA GLU A 82 8.88 -5.93 -11.81
C GLU A 82 7.66 -6.44 -12.56
N MET A 83 6.54 -5.72 -12.47
CA MET A 83 5.33 -6.04 -13.24
C MET A 83 5.58 -5.95 -14.76
N SER A 84 6.26 -4.90 -15.22
CA SER A 84 6.60 -4.72 -16.64
C SER A 84 7.53 -5.80 -17.20
N LYS A 85 8.32 -6.45 -16.33
CA LYS A 85 9.14 -7.62 -16.69
C LYS A 85 8.36 -8.93 -16.65
N ALA A 86 7.33 -9.02 -15.81
CA ALA A 86 6.54 -10.23 -15.60
C ALA A 86 5.42 -10.43 -16.62
N MET A 87 4.94 -9.35 -17.24
CA MET A 87 3.81 -9.36 -18.16
C MET A 87 4.15 -8.62 -19.46
N PRO A 88 3.76 -9.14 -20.63
CA PRO A 88 3.83 -8.37 -21.86
C PRO A 88 2.78 -7.25 -21.85
N LYS A 89 2.98 -6.24 -22.71
CA LYS A 89 1.95 -5.25 -23.00
C LYS A 89 0.70 -5.94 -23.56
N PHE A 90 -0.47 -5.43 -23.20
CA PHE A 90 -1.73 -5.93 -23.70
C PHE A 90 -1.90 -5.59 -25.19
N ASP A 91 -2.34 -6.55 -25.98
CA ASP A 91 -2.72 -6.35 -27.38
C ASP A 91 -4.23 -6.10 -27.46
N ALA A 92 -4.64 -4.88 -27.78
CA ALA A 92 -6.06 -4.53 -27.87
C ALA A 92 -6.78 -5.12 -29.09
N LYS A 93 -6.05 -5.61 -30.11
CA LYS A 93 -6.67 -6.17 -31.33
C LYS A 93 -7.02 -7.64 -31.16
N GLU A 94 -6.08 -8.41 -30.62
CA GLU A 94 -6.21 -9.88 -30.54
C GLU A 94 -6.29 -10.39 -29.09
N GLY A 95 -5.93 -9.57 -28.11
CA GLY A 95 -5.85 -9.97 -26.72
C GLY A 95 -7.20 -10.24 -26.06
N ASP A 96 -7.27 -11.33 -25.31
CA ASP A 96 -8.38 -11.62 -24.40
C ASP A 96 -8.19 -10.82 -23.10
N ILE A 97 -8.99 -9.77 -22.91
CA ILE A 97 -8.91 -8.93 -21.71
C ILE A 97 -9.20 -9.71 -20.42
N VAL A 98 -10.08 -10.71 -20.46
CA VAL A 98 -10.51 -11.48 -19.28
C VAL A 98 -9.34 -12.31 -18.80
N LEU A 99 -8.72 -13.02 -19.74
CA LEU A 99 -7.51 -13.79 -19.48
C LEU A 99 -6.38 -12.89 -19.00
N TYR A 100 -6.17 -11.75 -19.68
CA TYR A 100 -5.11 -10.80 -19.33
C TYR A 100 -5.26 -10.26 -17.91
N MET A 101 -6.47 -9.86 -17.50
CA MET A 101 -6.75 -9.38 -16.15
C MET A 101 -6.54 -10.48 -15.10
N SER A 102 -6.97 -11.72 -15.38
CA SER A 102 -6.74 -12.84 -14.46
C SER A 102 -5.24 -13.13 -14.28
N LEU A 103 -4.46 -13.07 -15.36
CA LEU A 103 -3.01 -13.22 -15.29
C LEU A 103 -2.37 -12.07 -14.53
N PHE A 104 -2.76 -10.83 -14.80
CA PHE A 104 -2.28 -9.65 -14.08
C PHE A 104 -2.50 -9.78 -12.57
N GLU A 105 -3.70 -10.12 -12.12
CA GLU A 105 -4.01 -10.31 -10.69
C GLU A 105 -3.15 -11.40 -10.04
N ARG A 106 -2.93 -12.52 -10.74
CA ARG A 106 -2.05 -13.59 -10.25
C ARG A 106 -0.61 -13.09 -10.13
N GLN A 107 -0.11 -12.30 -11.07
CA GLN A 107 1.23 -11.73 -11.01
C GLN A 107 1.36 -10.69 -9.90
N ALA A 108 0.39 -9.80 -9.74
CA ALA A 108 0.38 -8.79 -8.70
C ALA A 108 0.38 -9.43 -7.30
N LYS A 109 -0.44 -10.48 -7.10
CA LYS A 109 -0.45 -11.29 -5.87
C LYS A 109 0.87 -12.02 -5.63
N ARG A 110 1.47 -12.61 -6.68
CA ARG A 110 2.78 -13.29 -6.59
C ARG A 110 3.90 -12.34 -6.17
N LEU A 111 3.89 -11.13 -6.71
CA LEU A 111 4.85 -10.06 -6.41
C LEU A 111 4.51 -9.31 -5.11
N LYS A 112 3.40 -9.63 -4.45
CA LYS A 112 2.92 -8.99 -3.22
C LYS A 112 2.78 -7.46 -3.37
N ILE A 113 2.34 -7.01 -4.55
CA ILE A 113 2.08 -5.60 -4.81
C ILE A 113 0.85 -5.17 -4.03
N ASP A 114 0.93 -4.02 -3.36
CA ASP A 114 -0.20 -3.44 -2.65
C ASP A 114 -1.37 -3.17 -3.62
N PRO A 115 -2.62 -3.54 -3.30
CA PRO A 115 -3.78 -3.30 -4.16
C PRO A 115 -3.92 -1.85 -4.65
N SER A 116 -3.50 -0.86 -3.84
CA SER A 116 -3.52 0.56 -4.23
C SER A 116 -2.61 0.88 -5.42
N ASP A 117 -1.57 0.07 -5.66
CA ASP A 117 -0.64 0.22 -6.78
C ASP A 117 -1.02 -0.55 -8.03
N TRP A 118 -2.06 -1.38 -7.98
CA TRP A 118 -2.38 -2.27 -9.10
C TRP A 118 -2.71 -1.46 -10.36
N VAL A 119 -3.48 -0.38 -10.24
CA VAL A 119 -3.80 0.47 -11.39
C VAL A 119 -2.54 1.16 -11.93
N SER A 120 -1.68 1.66 -11.03
CA SER A 120 -0.38 2.26 -11.39
C SER A 120 0.55 1.29 -12.12
N CYS A 121 0.51 0.01 -11.76
CA CYS A 121 1.25 -1.07 -12.43
C CYS A 121 0.60 -1.53 -13.74
N LEU A 122 -0.71 -1.36 -13.88
CA LEU A 122 -1.48 -1.74 -15.06
C LEU A 122 -1.28 -0.77 -16.23
N ILE A 123 -1.31 0.54 -15.96
CA ILE A 123 -1.19 1.61 -16.98
C ILE A 123 -0.03 1.42 -17.98
N PRO A 124 1.23 1.16 -17.57
CA PRO A 124 2.35 1.01 -18.51
C PRO A 124 2.24 -0.23 -19.41
N LEU A 125 1.39 -1.20 -19.04
CA LEU A 125 1.13 -2.40 -19.82
C LEU A 125 0.02 -2.18 -20.87
N MET A 126 -0.71 -1.08 -20.81
CA MET A 126 -1.87 -0.83 -21.64
C MET A 126 -1.53 -0.04 -22.91
N PRO A 127 -2.21 -0.32 -24.04
CA PRO A 127 -2.17 0.54 -25.22
C PRO A 127 -2.69 1.95 -24.94
N THR A 128 -2.25 2.93 -25.73
CA THR A 128 -2.61 4.34 -25.55
C THR A 128 -4.12 4.59 -25.47
N GLU A 129 -4.91 3.96 -26.35
CA GLU A 129 -6.38 4.06 -26.38
C GLU A 129 -7.08 3.54 -25.11
N ILE A 130 -6.39 2.71 -24.33
CA ILE A 130 -6.87 2.19 -23.05
C ILE A 130 -6.45 3.11 -21.91
N VAL A 131 -5.22 3.61 -21.97
CA VAL A 131 -4.75 4.64 -21.03
C VAL A 131 -5.61 5.89 -21.10
N GLU A 132 -6.00 6.33 -22.29
CA GLU A 132 -6.91 7.46 -22.50
C GLU A 132 -8.31 7.22 -21.92
N LEU A 133 -8.79 5.97 -21.93
CA LEU A 133 -10.05 5.60 -21.29
C LEU A 133 -9.94 5.70 -19.77
N ILE A 134 -8.85 5.17 -19.20
CA ILE A 134 -8.57 5.22 -17.76
C ILE A 134 -8.41 6.67 -17.29
N ALA A 135 -7.79 7.54 -18.09
CA ALA A 135 -7.62 8.96 -17.75
C ALA A 135 -8.93 9.76 -17.64
N ARG A 136 -10.06 9.22 -18.12
CA ARG A 136 -11.39 9.84 -18.00
C ARG A 136 -12.17 9.36 -16.77
N VAL A 137 -11.62 8.40 -16.02
CA VAL A 137 -12.21 7.89 -14.79
C VAL A 137 -12.13 8.98 -13.71
N PRO A 138 -13.20 9.19 -12.92
CA PRO A 138 -13.17 10.12 -11.78
C PRO A 138 -12.03 9.77 -10.81
N GLU A 139 -11.44 10.79 -10.18
CA GLU A 139 -10.27 10.60 -9.31
C GLU A 139 -10.57 9.66 -8.13
N GLU A 140 -11.81 9.67 -7.64
CA GLU A 140 -12.28 8.81 -6.55
C GLU A 140 -12.23 7.31 -6.91
N GLU A 141 -12.40 6.99 -8.19
CA GLU A 141 -12.42 5.61 -8.70
C GLU A 141 -11.10 5.20 -9.36
N PHE A 142 -10.15 6.15 -9.52
CA PHE A 142 -8.92 5.90 -10.27
C PHE A 142 -8.09 4.76 -9.67
N PHE A 143 -7.99 4.69 -8.35
CA PHE A 143 -7.26 3.62 -7.64
C PHE A 143 -8.10 2.36 -7.41
N ASN A 144 -9.37 2.36 -7.80
CA ASN A 144 -10.25 1.22 -7.65
C ASN A 144 -10.05 0.23 -8.81
N PHE A 145 -9.18 -0.77 -8.59
CA PHE A 145 -8.87 -1.78 -9.60
C PHE A 145 -10.11 -2.51 -10.13
N GLU A 146 -11.08 -2.86 -9.28
CA GLU A 146 -12.29 -3.57 -9.73
C GLU A 146 -13.18 -2.68 -10.61
N TYR A 147 -13.24 -1.38 -10.32
CA TYR A 147 -13.91 -0.41 -11.18
C TYR A 147 -13.25 -0.31 -12.56
N ILE A 148 -11.93 -0.12 -12.60
CA ILE A 148 -11.16 -0.08 -13.85
C ILE A 148 -11.34 -1.38 -14.64
N LYS A 149 -11.21 -2.52 -13.98
CA LYS A 149 -11.45 -3.83 -14.59
C LYS A 149 -12.85 -3.92 -15.19
N GLY A 150 -13.88 -3.47 -14.50
CA GLY A 150 -15.25 -3.42 -15.00
C GLY A 150 -15.41 -2.57 -16.28
N ILE A 151 -14.76 -1.41 -16.34
CA ILE A 151 -14.74 -0.56 -17.55
C ILE A 151 -14.05 -1.29 -18.71
N LEU A 152 -12.90 -1.91 -18.46
CA LEU A 152 -12.16 -2.64 -19.48
C LEU A 152 -12.94 -3.86 -19.97
N MET A 153 -13.57 -4.62 -19.08
CA MET A 153 -14.47 -5.71 -19.44
C MET A 153 -15.60 -5.22 -20.36
N LYS A 154 -16.20 -4.06 -20.07
CA LYS A 154 -17.25 -3.49 -20.93
C LYS A 154 -16.71 -3.04 -22.30
N LYS A 155 -15.53 -2.41 -22.34
CA LYS A 155 -14.91 -1.95 -23.61
C LYS A 155 -14.57 -3.12 -24.54
N PHE A 156 -14.04 -4.20 -23.99
CA PHE A 156 -13.59 -5.37 -24.74
C PHE A 156 -14.61 -6.50 -24.80
N LYS A 157 -15.79 -6.33 -24.18
CA LYS A 157 -16.91 -7.26 -24.37
C LYS A 157 -17.19 -7.31 -25.86
N LEU A 158 -17.01 -8.48 -26.45
CA LEU A 158 -17.41 -8.72 -27.82
C LEU A 158 -18.92 -8.47 -27.89
N ASN A 159 -19.29 -7.47 -28.68
CA ASN A 159 -20.66 -7.29 -29.13
C ASN A 159 -20.97 -8.31 -30.24
N ALA A 160 -22.22 -8.35 -30.68
CA ALA A 160 -22.68 -9.20 -31.77
C ALA A 160 -21.72 -9.17 -32.99
N GLU A 161 -21.27 -7.99 -33.42
CA GLU A 161 -20.36 -7.84 -34.56
C GLU A 161 -18.96 -8.40 -34.30
N GLY A 162 -18.42 -8.23 -33.09
CA GLY A 162 -17.13 -8.82 -32.73
C GLY A 162 -17.17 -10.34 -32.72
N PHE A 163 -18.25 -10.93 -32.22
CA PHE A 163 -18.47 -12.38 -32.27
C PHE A 163 -18.66 -12.87 -33.71
N ARG A 164 -19.43 -12.15 -34.52
CA ARG A 164 -19.60 -12.43 -35.96
C ARG A 164 -18.27 -12.46 -36.69
N GLN A 165 -17.44 -11.42 -36.54
CA GLN A 165 -16.15 -11.34 -37.23
C GLN A 165 -15.25 -12.50 -36.85
N LYS A 166 -15.18 -12.85 -35.56
CA LYS A 166 -14.47 -14.04 -35.11
C LYS A 166 -15.08 -15.31 -35.71
N PHE A 167 -16.39 -15.47 -35.72
CA PHE A 167 -17.04 -16.64 -36.34
C PHE A 167 -16.69 -16.80 -37.83
N VAL A 168 -16.75 -15.72 -38.62
CA VAL A 168 -16.51 -15.75 -40.07
C VAL A 168 -15.02 -15.92 -40.42
N GLN A 169 -14.13 -15.25 -39.68
CA GLN A 169 -12.70 -15.22 -40.00
C GLN A 169 -11.89 -16.33 -39.32
N HIS A 170 -12.48 -17.05 -38.36
CA HIS A 170 -11.73 -18.06 -37.60
C HIS A 170 -11.40 -19.28 -38.46
N GLN A 171 -10.10 -19.58 -38.53
CA GLN A 171 -9.56 -20.74 -39.22
C GLN A 171 -8.82 -21.65 -38.24
N ARG A 172 -8.92 -22.95 -38.46
CA ARG A 172 -8.20 -23.94 -37.66
C ARG A 172 -6.70 -23.82 -37.94
N THR A 173 -5.90 -23.60 -36.91
CA THR A 173 -4.44 -23.66 -37.04
C THR A 173 -3.96 -25.13 -37.05
N PRO A 174 -2.80 -25.44 -37.65
CA PRO A 174 -2.28 -26.80 -37.72
C PRO A 174 -2.12 -27.47 -36.34
N GLU A 175 -1.85 -26.68 -35.30
CA GLU A 175 -1.58 -27.12 -33.93
C GLU A 175 -2.85 -27.43 -33.13
N LYS A 176 -4.02 -26.93 -33.57
CA LYS A 176 -5.30 -27.08 -32.85
C LYS A 176 -6.05 -28.34 -33.26
N SER A 177 -6.62 -29.03 -32.26
CA SER A 177 -7.50 -30.17 -32.53
C SER A 177 -8.82 -29.72 -33.15
N TRP A 178 -9.50 -30.63 -33.87
CA TRP A 178 -10.84 -30.36 -34.39
C TRP A 178 -11.86 -30.10 -33.28
N LYS A 179 -11.69 -30.71 -32.10
CA LYS A 179 -12.58 -30.48 -30.95
C LYS A 179 -12.47 -29.05 -30.45
N ASP A 180 -11.24 -28.55 -30.32
CA ASP A 180 -11.00 -27.17 -29.86
C ASP A 180 -11.53 -26.16 -30.88
N PHE A 181 -11.32 -26.42 -32.18
CA PHE A 181 -11.86 -25.57 -33.25
C PHE A 181 -13.39 -25.51 -33.23
N VAL A 182 -14.07 -26.66 -33.15
CA VAL A 182 -15.55 -26.70 -33.11
C VAL A 182 -16.06 -26.00 -31.85
N TYR A 183 -15.40 -26.19 -30.71
CA TYR A 183 -15.75 -25.50 -29.46
C TYR A 183 -15.64 -23.97 -29.60
N GLU A 184 -14.55 -23.47 -30.16
CA GLU A 184 -14.34 -22.02 -30.37
C GLU A 184 -15.37 -21.43 -31.34
N VAL A 185 -15.60 -22.06 -32.50
CA VAL A 185 -16.60 -21.63 -33.48
C VAL A 185 -18.01 -21.63 -32.86
N THR A 186 -18.34 -22.66 -32.08
CA THR A 186 -19.64 -22.75 -31.38
C THR A 186 -19.80 -21.61 -30.38
N ASN A 187 -18.75 -21.30 -29.60
CA ASN A 187 -18.78 -20.20 -28.65
C ASN A 187 -18.93 -18.84 -29.34
N TYR A 188 -18.25 -18.62 -30.47
CA TYR A 188 -18.42 -17.37 -31.22
C TYR A 188 -19.84 -17.23 -31.76
N PHE A 189 -20.40 -18.29 -32.34
CA PHE A 189 -21.78 -18.30 -32.83
C PHE A 189 -22.78 -18.04 -31.69
N GLN A 190 -22.64 -18.74 -30.56
CA GLN A 190 -23.48 -18.54 -29.38
C GLN A 190 -23.37 -17.11 -28.84
N GLY A 191 -22.16 -16.57 -28.74
CA GLY A 191 -21.95 -15.18 -28.34
C GLY A 191 -22.65 -14.19 -29.28
N TRP A 192 -22.60 -14.44 -30.59
CA TRP A 192 -23.25 -13.60 -31.59
C TRP A 192 -24.78 -13.59 -31.44
N ILE A 193 -25.40 -14.76 -31.38
CA ILE A 193 -26.88 -14.87 -31.31
C ILE A 193 -27.41 -14.41 -29.94
N ASN A 194 -26.66 -14.63 -28.87
CA ASN A 194 -27.05 -14.23 -27.52
C ASN A 194 -27.05 -12.70 -27.37
N ASP A 195 -26.05 -12.00 -27.92
CA ASP A 195 -25.99 -10.54 -27.86
C ASP A 195 -27.11 -9.88 -28.70
N LEU A 196 -27.58 -10.56 -29.75
CA LEU A 196 -28.74 -10.16 -30.56
C LEU A 196 -30.10 -10.62 -30.00
N ASN A 197 -30.11 -11.35 -28.87
CA ASN A 197 -31.31 -11.97 -28.28
C ASN A 197 -32.11 -12.86 -29.25
N ILE A 198 -31.43 -13.51 -30.19
CA ILE A 198 -32.08 -14.43 -31.13
C ILE A 198 -32.33 -15.75 -30.42
N THR A 199 -33.60 -16.14 -30.31
CA THR A 199 -34.02 -17.32 -29.55
C THR A 199 -34.80 -18.34 -30.38
N ASP A 200 -35.10 -18.01 -31.65
CA ASP A 200 -35.89 -18.85 -32.55
C ASP A 200 -35.22 -19.03 -33.93
N PHE A 201 -35.75 -19.98 -34.70
CA PHE A 201 -35.24 -20.32 -36.02
C PHE A 201 -35.45 -19.19 -37.04
N ASP A 202 -36.55 -18.45 -36.93
CA ASP A 202 -36.85 -17.34 -37.84
C ASP A 202 -35.87 -16.18 -37.63
N GLY A 203 -35.50 -15.86 -36.39
CA GLY A 203 -34.47 -14.90 -36.05
C GLY A 203 -33.10 -15.30 -36.57
N LEU A 204 -32.74 -16.59 -36.50
CA LEU A 204 -31.50 -17.11 -37.12
C LEU A 204 -31.52 -16.97 -38.64
N LYS A 205 -32.64 -17.32 -39.28
CA LYS A 205 -32.79 -17.19 -40.73
C LYS A 205 -32.63 -15.73 -41.17
N ASN A 206 -33.28 -14.81 -40.46
CA ASN A 206 -33.16 -13.38 -40.72
C ASN A 206 -31.73 -12.88 -40.53
N LEU A 207 -31.04 -13.34 -39.47
CA LEU A 207 -29.63 -13.02 -39.23
C LEU A 207 -28.76 -13.36 -40.43
N PHE A 208 -28.81 -14.60 -40.92
CA PHE A 208 -28.01 -15.03 -42.06
C PHE A 208 -28.39 -14.34 -43.38
N ILE A 209 -29.65 -13.93 -43.54
CA ILE A 209 -30.08 -13.14 -44.71
C ILE A 209 -29.51 -11.72 -44.63
N THR A 210 -29.51 -11.09 -43.47
CA THR A 210 -28.96 -9.74 -43.28
C THR A 210 -27.43 -9.68 -43.32
N ASP A 211 -26.77 -10.84 -43.17
CA ASP A 211 -25.31 -10.94 -43.13
C ASP A 211 -24.64 -11.07 -44.51
N GLN A 212 -25.43 -11.38 -45.54
CA GLN A 212 -25.02 -11.53 -46.94
C GLN A 212 -24.76 -10.19 -47.63
#